data_AF-A0A3D6CQH4-F1
#
_entry.id   AF-A0A3D6CQH4-F1
#
_cell.length_a   1.000
_cell.length_b   1.000
_cell.length_c   1.000
_cell.angle_alpha   90.00
_cell.angle_beta   90.00
_cell.angle_gamma   90.00
#
_symmetry.space_group_name_H-M   'P 1'
#
loop_
_entity.id
_entity.type
_entity.pdbx_description
1 polymer ?
#
loop_
_entity_poly.entity_id
_entity_poly.type
_entity_poly.pdbx_seq_one_letter_code
_entity_poly.pdbx_strand_id
1 'polypeptide(L)'
;MLTLQRARPVIALAFRDRQIAAKGAVEPRIQRQPMTERNHVLQARIHDLEAALTAEQAKTVRLEAALRQRSLQLEKLDGGEGFGTPQARAVPVPFARTDKVMKPKETIAQLQPYLDTAYYLQENPDVAAAGMEPARHYVLHGEGEGRRPRADFDPVRYRVMHPALAQFDGNLFWHFLTQEQAALQDPKRKA
;
A
#
# COMPACT_ATOMS: atom_id res chain seq x y z
N MET A 1 -66.45 -17.25 11.27
CA MET A 1 -65.14 -17.92 11.14
C MET A 1 -64.03 -16.92 11.46
N LEU A 2 -62.82 -17.40 11.76
CA LEU A 2 -61.58 -16.61 11.78
C LEU A 2 -61.27 -16.09 10.34
N THR A 3 -60.47 -15.04 10.10
CA THR A 3 -59.08 -14.83 10.58
C THR A 3 -58.69 -13.35 10.81
N LEU A 4 -57.61 -13.16 11.57
CA LEU A 4 -56.87 -11.89 11.70
C LEU A 4 -55.75 -11.81 10.65
N GLN A 5 -55.28 -10.58 10.35
CA GLN A 5 -53.87 -10.31 9.99
C GLN A 5 -53.40 -8.96 10.60
N ARG A 6 -52.08 -8.80 10.80
CA ARG A 6 -51.38 -7.76 11.63
C ARG A 6 -50.23 -7.12 10.81
N ALA A 7 -49.58 -5.98 11.10
CA ALA A 7 -49.69 -4.81 12.03
C ALA A 7 -48.56 -3.79 11.59
N ARG A 8 -48.25 -2.58 12.13
CA ARG A 8 -48.68 -1.65 13.22
C ARG A 8 -48.12 -0.23 12.86
N PRO A 9 -48.49 0.90 13.52
CA PRO A 9 -48.00 2.26 13.21
C PRO A 9 -46.89 2.78 14.15
N VAL A 10 -46.26 3.94 13.83
CA VAL A 10 -45.55 4.94 14.69
C VAL A 10 -45.16 6.13 13.76
N ILE A 11 -45.58 7.40 13.91
CA ILE A 11 -45.44 8.45 14.96
C ILE A 11 -44.13 9.26 14.88
N ALA A 12 -44.26 10.57 14.55
CA ALA A 12 -43.33 11.68 14.84
C ALA A 12 -44.10 13.01 14.63
N LEU A 13 -44.94 13.47 15.57
CA LEU A 13 -44.59 14.31 16.73
C LEU A 13 -44.01 15.70 16.35
N ALA A 14 -44.77 16.75 16.66
CA ALA A 14 -44.42 18.15 16.38
C ALA A 14 -43.50 18.76 17.45
N PHE A 15 -42.81 19.86 17.11
CA PHE A 15 -42.12 20.72 18.08
C PHE A 15 -42.45 22.21 17.87
N ARG A 16 -42.33 22.97 18.96
CA ARG A 16 -42.89 24.33 19.10
C ARG A 16 -41.81 25.40 19.21
N ASP A 17 -42.23 26.66 19.18
CA ASP A 17 -41.42 27.88 19.20
C ASP A 17 -40.33 27.94 20.28
N ARG A 18 -39.19 28.56 19.92
CA ARG A 18 -38.38 29.33 20.85
C ARG A 18 -37.79 30.57 20.16
N GLN A 19 -38.30 31.75 20.52
CA GLN A 19 -37.54 32.99 20.32
C GLN A 19 -36.31 32.98 21.24
N ILE A 20 -35.15 33.37 20.71
CA ILE A 20 -33.99 33.76 21.51
C ILE A 20 -33.42 35.04 20.91
N ALA A 21 -33.63 36.16 21.60
CA ALA A 21 -33.05 37.45 21.19
C ALA A 21 -31.61 37.54 21.69
N ALA A 22 -30.63 37.38 20.80
CA ALA A 22 -29.21 37.59 21.07
C ALA A 22 -28.68 38.78 20.26
N LYS A 23 -27.99 39.70 20.92
CA LYS A 23 -27.46 40.94 20.31
C LYS A 23 -26.10 40.69 19.66
N GLY A 24 -25.82 41.37 18.55
CA GLY A 24 -24.44 41.75 18.19
C GLY A 24 -23.55 40.73 17.48
N ALA A 25 -24.10 39.68 16.87
CA ALA A 25 -23.33 38.89 15.91
C ALA A 25 -23.14 39.69 14.61
N VAL A 26 -21.90 40.07 14.28
CA VAL A 26 -21.57 40.56 12.94
C VAL A 26 -21.56 39.37 12.00
N GLU A 27 -22.57 39.26 11.14
CA GLU A 27 -22.56 38.26 10.08
C GLU A 27 -21.30 38.46 9.21
N PRO A 28 -20.52 37.41 8.91
CA PRO A 28 -19.45 37.50 7.94
C PRO A 28 -20.09 37.80 6.59
N ARG A 29 -19.98 39.05 6.14
CA ARG A 29 -20.60 39.55 4.90
C ARG A 29 -19.94 38.88 3.69
N ILE A 30 -20.41 37.68 3.35
CA ILE A 30 -19.94 36.93 2.18
C ILE A 30 -20.23 37.78 0.95
N GLN A 31 -19.19 38.46 0.47
CA GLN A 31 -19.20 39.19 -0.78
C GLN A 31 -19.35 38.17 -1.91
N ARG A 32 -20.59 37.92 -2.30
CA ARG A 32 -20.92 37.16 -3.51
C ARG A 32 -20.44 37.98 -4.70
N GLN A 33 -19.21 37.71 -5.15
CA GLN A 33 -18.70 38.24 -6.42
C GLN A 33 -19.75 38.00 -7.52
N PRO A 34 -20.00 38.96 -8.42
CA PRO A 34 -20.86 38.76 -9.56
C PRO A 34 -20.39 37.54 -10.36
N MET A 35 -21.34 36.78 -10.91
CA MET A 35 -21.05 35.47 -11.54
C MET A 35 -19.97 35.56 -12.63
N THR A 36 -19.92 36.69 -13.35
CA THR A 36 -18.89 37.00 -14.36
C THR A 36 -17.48 37.06 -13.78
N GLU A 37 -17.26 37.80 -12.69
CA GLU A 37 -15.96 37.90 -12.00
C GLU A 37 -15.51 36.53 -11.49
N ARG A 38 -16.42 35.79 -10.84
CA ARG A 38 -16.13 34.43 -10.37
C ARG A 38 -15.79 33.47 -11.54
N ASN A 39 -16.50 33.57 -12.66
CA ASN A 39 -16.22 32.78 -13.85
C ASN A 39 -14.85 33.11 -14.46
N HIS A 40 -14.45 34.39 -14.51
CA HIS A 40 -13.13 34.78 -15.00
C HIS A 40 -12.00 34.29 -14.08
N VAL A 41 -12.17 34.36 -12.75
CA VAL A 41 -11.21 33.77 -11.79
C VAL A 41 -11.08 32.26 -11.97
N LEU A 42 -12.20 31.55 -12.21
CA LEU A 42 -12.19 30.12 -12.49
C LEU A 42 -11.54 29.80 -13.85
N GLN A 43 -11.79 30.60 -14.89
CA GLN A 43 -11.16 30.44 -16.22
C GLN A 43 -9.64 30.62 -16.15
N ALA A 44 -9.17 31.66 -15.46
CA ALA A 44 -7.73 31.87 -15.23
C ALA A 44 -7.12 30.68 -14.46
N ARG A 45 -7.81 30.20 -13.41
CA ARG A 45 -7.33 29.05 -12.63
C ARG A 45 -7.32 27.73 -13.41
N ILE A 46 -8.25 27.53 -14.34
CA ILE A 46 -8.22 26.38 -15.26
C ILE A 46 -6.98 26.47 -16.16
N HIS A 47 -6.72 27.64 -16.74
CA HIS A 47 -5.56 27.84 -17.61
C HIS A 47 -4.21 27.64 -16.88
N ASP A 48 -4.08 28.13 -15.63
CA ASP A 48 -2.92 27.85 -14.77
C ASP A 48 -2.69 26.33 -14.59
N LEU A 49 -3.78 25.57 -14.39
CA LEU A 49 -3.74 24.13 -14.16
C LEU A 49 -3.44 23.35 -15.45
N GLU A 50 -3.93 23.80 -16.61
CA GLU A 50 -3.58 23.26 -17.93
C GLU A 50 -2.10 23.46 -18.25
N ALA A 51 -1.56 24.65 -17.96
CA ALA A 51 -0.14 24.96 -18.10
C ALA A 51 0.73 24.11 -17.17
N ALA A 52 0.32 23.94 -15.89
CA ALA A 52 1.01 23.10 -14.93
C ALA A 52 0.98 21.61 -15.33
N LEU A 53 -0.16 21.10 -15.81
CA LEU A 53 -0.31 19.73 -16.31
C LEU A 53 0.61 19.48 -17.52
N THR A 54 0.66 20.43 -18.45
CA THR A 54 1.55 20.38 -19.62
C THR A 54 3.03 20.38 -19.20
N ALA A 55 3.38 21.13 -18.15
CA ALA A 55 4.74 21.16 -17.59
C ALA A 55 5.13 19.83 -16.93
N GLU A 56 4.22 19.13 -16.23
CA GLU A 56 4.48 17.78 -15.69
C GLU A 56 4.58 16.73 -16.80
N GLN A 57 3.70 16.77 -17.82
CA GLN A 57 3.79 15.90 -19.00
C GLN A 57 5.12 16.10 -19.75
N ALA A 58 5.65 17.33 -19.81
CA ALA A 58 6.97 17.60 -20.34
C ALA A 58 8.11 17.04 -19.48
N LYS A 59 7.91 16.78 -18.18
CA LYS A 59 8.88 16.08 -17.32
C LYS A 59 8.82 14.57 -17.52
N THR A 60 7.64 13.95 -17.62
CA THR A 60 7.52 12.49 -17.82
C THR A 60 8.16 12.06 -19.14
N VAL A 61 7.86 12.77 -20.24
CA VAL A 61 8.48 12.49 -21.56
C VAL A 61 10.01 12.66 -21.53
N ARG A 62 10.54 13.63 -20.78
CA ARG A 62 12.01 13.78 -20.58
C ARG A 62 12.60 12.63 -19.77
N LEU A 63 11.90 12.16 -18.75
CA LEU A 63 12.34 11.03 -17.91
C LEU A 63 12.32 9.71 -18.71
N GLU A 64 11.27 9.45 -19.48
CA GLU A 64 11.17 8.31 -20.40
C GLU A 64 12.27 8.33 -21.46
N ALA A 65 12.56 9.50 -22.05
CA ALA A 65 13.67 9.67 -22.98
C ALA A 65 15.02 9.40 -22.31
N ALA A 66 15.24 9.87 -21.08
CA ALA A 66 16.47 9.62 -20.31
C ALA A 66 16.65 8.13 -19.97
N LEU A 67 15.57 7.45 -19.55
CA LEU A 67 15.57 6.01 -19.29
C LEU A 67 15.88 5.20 -20.56
N ARG A 68 15.28 5.58 -21.70
CA ARG A 68 15.54 4.95 -23.01
C ARG A 68 16.96 5.19 -23.52
N GLN A 69 17.54 6.37 -23.28
CA GLN A 69 18.97 6.59 -23.54
C GLN A 69 19.85 5.74 -22.60
N ARG A 70 19.45 5.56 -21.33
CA ARG A 70 20.20 4.75 -20.38
C ARG A 70 20.17 3.26 -20.71
N SER A 71 19.05 2.71 -21.18
CA SER A 71 19.00 1.31 -21.63
C SER A 71 19.89 1.08 -22.86
N LEU A 72 19.87 2.01 -23.83
CA LEU A 72 20.73 1.97 -25.02
C LEU A 72 22.22 2.24 -24.71
N GLN A 73 22.55 2.77 -23.53
CA GLN A 73 23.93 2.83 -23.03
C GLN A 73 24.35 1.49 -22.43
N LEU A 74 23.48 0.83 -21.66
CA LEU A 74 23.77 -0.49 -21.05
C LEU A 74 23.96 -1.57 -22.13
N GLU A 75 23.08 -1.62 -23.13
CA GLU A 75 23.18 -2.54 -24.28
C GLU A 75 24.52 -2.42 -25.04
N LYS A 76 25.14 -1.23 -25.03
CA LYS A 76 26.45 -0.99 -25.66
C LYS A 76 27.64 -1.36 -24.78
N LEU A 77 27.43 -1.57 -23.48
CA LEU A 77 28.47 -1.99 -22.54
C LEU A 77 28.62 -3.53 -22.50
N ASP A 78 27.56 -4.29 -22.79
CA ASP A 78 27.60 -5.75 -22.95
C ASP A 78 28.33 -6.22 -24.23
N GLY A 79 28.73 -5.28 -25.11
CA GLY A 79 29.44 -5.54 -26.37
C GLY A 79 30.97 -5.62 -26.27
N GLY A 80 31.55 -5.69 -25.06
CA GLY A 80 33.00 -5.62 -24.84
C GLY A 80 33.53 -6.70 -23.89
N GLU A 81 34.64 -7.33 -24.30
CA GLU A 81 35.37 -8.33 -23.51
C GLU A 81 35.68 -7.87 -22.07
N GLY A 82 35.38 -8.72 -21.09
CA GLY A 82 36.33 -8.92 -19.99
C GLY A 82 36.31 -7.94 -18.80
N PHE A 83 35.17 -7.38 -18.40
CA PHE A 83 34.85 -7.56 -16.98
C PHE A 83 34.19 -8.92 -16.85
N GLY A 84 34.95 -9.89 -16.34
CA GLY A 84 34.38 -11.18 -15.99
C GLY A 84 33.18 -10.98 -15.09
N THR A 85 32.13 -11.78 -15.28
CA THR A 85 31.11 -11.89 -14.25
C THR A 85 31.80 -12.12 -12.92
N PRO A 86 31.26 -11.56 -11.82
CA PRO A 86 31.39 -12.22 -10.55
C PRO A 86 30.88 -13.66 -10.74
N GLN A 87 31.83 -14.56 -10.99
CA GLN A 87 31.94 -15.75 -10.19
C GLN A 87 32.50 -15.30 -8.80
N ALA A 88 31.79 -14.49 -7.99
CA ALA A 88 30.51 -14.90 -7.37
C ALA A 88 30.08 -16.28 -7.85
N ARG A 89 30.91 -17.28 -7.48
CA ARG A 89 30.58 -18.69 -7.57
C ARG A 89 29.10 -18.77 -7.24
N ALA A 90 28.31 -19.42 -8.08
CA ALA A 90 26.98 -19.81 -7.70
C ALA A 90 27.14 -20.83 -6.57
N VAL A 91 27.42 -20.32 -5.36
CA VAL A 91 27.15 -20.97 -4.09
C VAL A 91 25.72 -21.44 -4.28
N PRO A 92 25.48 -22.76 -4.33
CA PRO A 92 24.13 -23.25 -4.58
C PRO A 92 23.31 -22.90 -3.36
N VAL A 93 22.73 -21.70 -3.36
CA VAL A 93 21.69 -21.31 -2.42
C VAL A 93 20.60 -22.35 -2.65
N PRO A 94 20.24 -23.20 -1.67
CA PRO A 94 19.34 -24.34 -1.91
C PRO A 94 17.91 -23.94 -2.32
N PHE A 95 17.67 -22.63 -2.39
CA PHE A 95 16.43 -21.94 -2.73
C PHE A 95 16.58 -21.04 -3.97
N ALA A 96 17.58 -21.31 -4.83
CA ALA A 96 17.70 -20.68 -6.15
C ALA A 96 16.40 -20.92 -6.95
N ARG A 97 15.63 -19.86 -7.22
CA ARG A 97 14.39 -19.85 -8.02
C ARG A 97 13.58 -21.16 -7.93
N THR A 98 13.01 -21.45 -6.77
CA THR A 98 12.05 -22.55 -6.65
C THR A 98 10.91 -22.32 -7.64
N ASP A 99 10.66 -23.25 -8.57
CA ASP A 99 9.72 -23.10 -9.70
C ASP A 99 8.24 -22.92 -9.30
N LYS A 100 7.98 -22.89 -7.99
CA LYS A 100 6.73 -22.49 -7.35
C LYS A 100 6.96 -21.22 -6.55
N VAL A 101 6.99 -20.07 -7.23
CA VAL A 101 6.49 -18.84 -6.61
C VAL A 101 5.06 -19.14 -6.17
N MET A 102 4.81 -19.21 -4.86
CA MET A 102 3.46 -19.48 -4.35
C MET A 102 2.50 -18.43 -4.90
N LYS A 103 1.36 -18.86 -5.46
CA LYS A 103 0.41 -17.90 -6.03
C LYS A 103 -0.09 -17.02 -4.90
N PRO A 104 -0.31 -15.69 -5.09
CA PRO A 104 -0.64 -14.79 -3.99
C PRO A 104 -1.80 -15.27 -3.10
N LYS A 105 -2.81 -15.93 -3.67
CA LYS A 105 -3.93 -16.56 -2.93
C LYS A 105 -3.51 -17.71 -1.99
N GLU A 106 -2.51 -18.50 -2.37
CA GLU A 106 -1.94 -19.60 -1.58
C GLU A 106 -1.12 -19.03 -0.40
N THR A 107 -0.33 -17.97 -0.64
CA THR A 107 0.46 -17.26 0.37
C THR A 107 -0.40 -16.57 1.43
N ILE A 108 -1.46 -15.87 1.03
CA ILE A 108 -2.38 -15.17 1.96
C ILE A 108 -2.96 -16.13 3.00
N ALA A 109 -3.48 -17.28 2.55
CA ALA A 109 -4.10 -18.27 3.43
C ALA A 109 -3.09 -18.93 4.40
N GLN A 110 -1.81 -19.01 4.04
CA GLN A 110 -0.75 -19.57 4.89
C GLN A 110 -0.16 -18.56 5.87
N LEU A 111 -0.17 -17.26 5.55
CA LEU A 111 0.30 -16.19 6.46
C LEU A 111 -0.74 -15.72 7.46
N GLN A 112 -2.04 -15.78 7.11
CA GLN A 112 -3.14 -15.28 7.94
C GLN A 112 -3.13 -15.79 9.41
N PRO A 113 -2.73 -17.05 9.73
CA PRO A 113 -2.64 -17.52 11.13
C PRO A 113 -1.44 -16.97 11.92
N TYR A 114 -0.43 -16.42 11.25
CA TYR A 114 0.84 -15.99 11.87
C TYR A 114 1.03 -14.47 11.88
N LEU A 115 0.34 -13.75 10.99
CA LEU A 115 0.29 -12.30 10.92
C LEU A 115 -0.59 -11.74 12.06
N ASP A 116 -0.05 -10.82 12.84
CA ASP A 116 -0.82 -10.16 13.90
C ASP A 116 -1.69 -9.05 13.28
N THR A 117 -2.98 -9.37 13.10
CA THR A 117 -3.97 -8.46 12.50
C THR A 117 -4.16 -7.17 13.31
N ALA A 118 -4.06 -7.24 14.64
CA ALA A 118 -4.27 -6.07 15.50
C ALA A 118 -3.05 -5.14 15.42
N TYR A 119 -1.84 -5.70 15.55
CA TYR A 119 -0.58 -4.97 15.33
C TYR A 119 -0.54 -4.37 13.91
N TYR A 120 -0.84 -5.17 12.89
CA TYR A 120 -0.75 -4.71 11.50
C TYR A 120 -1.70 -3.54 11.21
N LEU A 121 -2.95 -3.59 11.65
CA LEU A 121 -3.91 -2.50 11.44
C LEU A 121 -3.64 -1.27 12.31
N GLN A 122 -2.99 -1.44 13.48
CA GLN A 122 -2.55 -0.33 14.32
C GLN A 122 -1.39 0.45 13.67
N GLU A 123 -0.37 -0.26 13.19
CA GLU A 123 0.82 0.36 12.56
C GLU A 123 0.53 0.87 11.14
N ASN A 124 -0.54 0.38 10.48
CA ASN A 124 -0.90 0.69 9.10
C ASN A 124 -2.34 1.25 9.00
N PRO A 125 -2.58 2.48 9.51
CA PRO A 125 -3.92 3.08 9.58
C PRO A 125 -4.52 3.38 8.20
N ASP A 126 -3.69 3.47 7.16
CA ASP A 126 -4.11 3.57 5.76
C ASP A 126 -4.78 2.27 5.27
N VAL A 127 -4.23 1.11 5.64
CA VAL A 127 -4.82 -0.21 5.35
C VAL A 127 -6.15 -0.39 6.09
N ALA A 128 -6.20 0.07 7.36
CA ALA A 128 -7.42 0.08 8.16
C ALA A 128 -8.50 0.98 7.55
N ALA A 129 -8.14 2.20 7.12
CA ALA A 129 -9.06 3.14 6.47
C ALA A 129 -9.54 2.63 5.09
N ALA A 130 -8.70 1.90 4.36
CA ALA A 130 -9.07 1.23 3.11
C ALA A 130 -9.94 -0.03 3.30
N GLY A 131 -10.10 -0.52 4.53
CA GLY A 131 -10.84 -1.75 4.84
C GLY A 131 -10.27 -3.01 4.19
N MET A 132 -8.97 -3.03 3.88
CA MET A 132 -8.34 -4.18 3.21
C MET A 132 -7.96 -5.27 4.22
N GLU A 133 -8.15 -6.53 3.82
CA GLU A 133 -7.69 -7.68 4.60
C GLU A 133 -6.15 -7.65 4.77
N PRO A 134 -5.62 -7.72 6.02
CA PRO A 134 -4.20 -7.55 6.32
C PRO A 134 -3.23 -8.47 5.58
N ALA A 135 -3.49 -9.77 5.50
CA ALA A 135 -2.61 -10.73 4.86
C ALA A 135 -2.56 -10.51 3.34
N ARG A 136 -3.70 -10.19 2.72
CA ARG A 136 -3.79 -9.73 1.34
C ARG A 136 -3.01 -8.44 1.09
N HIS A 137 -3.11 -7.45 1.98
CA HIS A 137 -2.30 -6.24 1.84
C HIS A 137 -0.80 -6.54 1.96
N TYR A 138 -0.41 -7.35 2.97
CA TYR A 138 0.98 -7.70 3.21
C TYR A 138 1.64 -8.44 2.03
N VAL A 139 0.95 -9.44 1.46
CA VAL A 139 1.45 -10.25 0.33
C VAL A 139 1.53 -9.46 -0.98
N LEU A 140 0.60 -8.52 -1.22
CA LEU A 140 0.55 -7.77 -2.48
C LEU A 140 1.41 -6.49 -2.47
N HIS A 141 1.56 -5.86 -1.30
CA HIS A 141 2.18 -4.54 -1.16
C HIS A 141 3.11 -4.46 0.05
N GLY A 142 2.62 -4.86 1.23
CA GLY A 142 3.26 -4.55 2.51
C GLY A 142 4.69 -5.06 2.67
N GLU A 143 5.03 -6.25 2.19
CA GLU A 143 6.43 -6.73 2.27
C GLU A 143 7.38 -5.95 1.34
N GLY A 144 6.91 -5.54 0.16
CA GLY A 144 7.67 -4.68 -0.76
C GLY A 144 7.86 -3.26 -0.23
N GLU A 145 6.87 -2.77 0.53
CA GLU A 145 6.91 -1.50 1.27
C GLU A 145 7.69 -1.60 2.60
N GLY A 146 8.20 -2.78 2.97
CA GLY A 146 8.96 -2.99 4.21
C GLY A 146 8.13 -2.98 5.50
N ARG A 147 6.79 -3.00 5.41
CA ARG A 147 5.88 -3.03 6.56
C ARG A 147 6.07 -4.30 7.39
N ARG A 148 5.75 -4.24 8.68
CA ARG A 148 5.99 -5.33 9.63
C ARG A 148 4.69 -6.11 9.89
N PRO A 149 4.61 -7.43 9.61
CA PRO A 149 3.39 -8.24 9.80
C PRO A 149 3.14 -8.64 11.28
N ARG A 150 4.13 -8.45 12.15
CA ARG A 150 4.09 -8.70 13.61
C ARG A 150 5.28 -8.03 14.29
N ALA A 151 5.20 -7.87 15.62
CA ALA A 151 6.11 -7.03 16.40
C ALA A 151 7.55 -7.55 16.54
N ASP A 152 7.83 -8.80 16.16
CA ASP A 152 9.15 -9.47 16.20
C ASP A 152 9.80 -9.64 14.82
N PHE A 153 9.03 -9.67 13.73
CA PHE A 153 9.55 -9.73 12.36
C PHE A 153 9.77 -8.32 11.75
N ASP A 154 10.75 -8.22 10.86
CA ASP A 154 11.09 -7.01 10.10
C ASP A 154 11.71 -7.49 8.76
N PRO A 155 11.02 -7.33 7.61
CA PRO A 155 11.51 -7.85 6.34
C PRO A 155 12.78 -7.14 5.85
N VAL A 156 12.97 -5.87 6.20
CA VAL A 156 14.14 -5.07 5.80
C VAL A 156 15.36 -5.55 6.56
N ARG A 157 15.26 -5.64 7.89
CA ARG A 157 16.32 -6.20 8.75
C ARG A 157 16.60 -7.66 8.41
N TYR A 158 15.58 -8.46 8.13
CA TYR A 158 15.74 -9.87 7.76
C TYR A 158 16.53 -10.04 6.46
N ARG A 159 16.22 -9.26 5.41
CA ARG A 159 16.98 -9.30 4.15
C ARG A 159 18.45 -8.85 4.32
N VAL A 160 18.74 -7.92 5.24
CA VAL A 160 20.12 -7.53 5.58
C VAL A 160 20.88 -8.64 6.33
N MET A 161 20.22 -9.32 7.28
CA MET A 161 20.83 -10.43 8.04
C MET A 161 21.00 -11.71 7.18
N HIS A 162 20.20 -11.87 6.13
CA HIS A 162 20.22 -13.03 5.24
C HIS A 162 20.51 -12.60 3.78
N PRO A 163 21.75 -12.17 3.46
CA PRO A 163 22.11 -11.67 2.11
C PRO A 163 21.96 -12.74 1.01
N ALA A 164 21.93 -14.03 1.35
CA ALA A 164 21.56 -15.11 0.44
C ALA A 164 20.13 -14.98 -0.13
N LEU A 165 19.25 -14.22 0.53
CA LEU A 165 17.87 -13.92 0.10
C LEU A 165 17.76 -12.58 -0.66
N ALA A 166 18.87 -11.97 -1.08
CA ALA A 166 18.86 -10.74 -1.87
C ALA A 166 18.19 -10.91 -3.25
N GLN A 167 18.22 -12.13 -3.81
CA GLN A 167 17.54 -12.53 -5.05
C GLN A 167 16.39 -13.52 -4.80
N PHE A 168 15.80 -13.49 -3.60
CA PHE A 168 14.67 -14.37 -3.27
C PHE A 168 13.36 -13.77 -3.78
N ASP A 169 12.86 -14.35 -4.88
CA ASP A 169 11.60 -13.99 -5.55
C ASP A 169 10.33 -14.45 -4.77
N GLY A 170 10.48 -14.92 -3.54
CA GLY A 170 9.41 -15.41 -2.66
C GLY A 170 9.15 -14.52 -1.43
N ASN A 171 8.15 -14.88 -0.64
CA ASN A 171 7.77 -14.09 0.55
C ASN A 171 8.73 -14.32 1.73
N LEU A 172 9.37 -13.25 2.21
CA LEU A 172 10.36 -13.28 3.30
C LEU A 172 9.75 -13.71 4.63
N PHE A 173 8.53 -13.26 4.95
CA PHE A 173 7.87 -13.65 6.20
C PHE A 173 7.55 -15.16 6.22
N TRP A 174 7.15 -15.75 5.10
CA TRP A 174 7.01 -17.21 4.98
C TRP A 174 8.34 -17.97 5.09
N HIS A 175 9.42 -17.44 4.51
CA HIS A 175 10.76 -17.99 4.72
C HIS A 175 11.16 -17.95 6.20
N PHE A 176 10.88 -16.85 6.90
CA PHE A 176 11.12 -16.73 8.34
C PHE A 176 10.34 -17.77 9.15
N LEU A 177 9.02 -17.87 8.94
CA LEU A 177 8.16 -18.82 9.65
C LEU A 177 8.57 -20.29 9.44
N THR A 178 9.00 -20.66 8.23
CA THR A 178 9.48 -22.03 7.95
C THR A 178 10.82 -22.33 8.65
N GLN A 179 11.71 -21.34 8.80
CA GLN A 179 12.93 -21.47 9.61
C GLN A 179 12.62 -21.57 11.13
N GLU A 180 11.65 -20.81 11.64
CA GLU A 180 11.19 -20.92 13.04
C GLU A 180 10.61 -22.31 13.33
N GLN A 181 9.73 -22.82 12.45
CA GLN A 181 9.13 -24.14 12.62
C GLN A 181 10.16 -25.27 12.57
N ALA A 182 11.16 -25.19 11.69
CA ALA A 182 12.27 -26.12 11.67
C ALA A 182 13.10 -26.05 12.99
N ALA A 183 13.38 -24.85 13.50
CA ALA A 183 14.10 -24.66 14.76
C ALA A 183 13.31 -25.14 15.99
N LEU A 184 11.98 -25.05 15.97
CA LEU A 184 11.09 -25.56 17.02
C LEU A 184 11.02 -27.10 17.04
N GLN A 185 11.26 -27.75 15.90
CA GLN A 185 11.23 -29.20 15.72
C GLN A 185 12.60 -29.89 15.94
N ASP A 186 13.72 -29.15 15.91
CA ASP A 186 15.04 -29.70 16.27
C ASP A 186 15.17 -29.90 17.80
N PRO A 187 15.24 -31.14 18.32
CA PRO A 187 15.40 -31.38 19.74
C PRO A 187 16.78 -30.93 20.29
N LYS A 188 17.78 -30.72 19.43
CA LYS A 188 19.16 -30.36 19.84
C LYS A 188 19.34 -28.87 20.16
N ARG A 189 18.32 -28.03 19.92
CA ARG A 189 18.33 -26.58 20.25
C ARG A 189 17.58 -26.23 21.55
N LYS A 190 17.13 -27.22 22.33
CA LYS A 190 16.41 -27.03 23.61
C LYS A 190 17.24 -27.46 24.83
N ALA A 191 18.56 -27.30 24.74
CA ALA A 191 19.55 -27.64 25.76
C ALA A 191 20.41 -26.41 26.09
#